data_AF-A0A7S4EB54-F1
#
_entry.id   AF-A0A7S4EB54-F1
#
_cell.length_a   1.000
_cell.length_b   1.000
_cell.length_c   1.000
_cell.angle_alpha   90.00
_cell.angle_beta   90.00
_cell.angle_gamma   90.00
#
_symmetry.space_group_name_H-M   'P 1'
#
loop_
_entity.id
_entity.type
_entity.pdbx_description
1 polymer ?
#
loop_
_entity_poly.entity_id
_entity_poly.type
_entity_poly.pdbx_seq_one_letter_code
_entity_poly.pdbx_strand_id
1 'polypeptide(L)'
;MPARRCPRTLALLLAAAAPAAVSSEAAHEWAGIFKFNAGETYTWRAQKAAGYEWAGVFDLTPGHKYAWIAQKTDGKYVDDSMELFIKEVTANTEEAVKANDDAHYENLKDYADPAMKIVVMAVTPASESEDHLGKALEGAEAAATTALEAASCATVAAGGSVATDGTCKQLTFDAAAVETTFTMAADGYVAIFAEHVPIEFEHNKHYLQDSNDVDVEPLFEEGGGGGHSHGHRRLSANNTCVDVHSSEPIAFGTCNKLIFDTNLYTSTYLLEVPTGGSGKYGFYAQHFPIEFELDSHYLKDDHGDDVEPVLEVPAGPPETELSFDEGYAWRHSMLATFIVLLCTFAGALSRLALKDAIVRARAIIPFASAMGTGALFGCAVFLMMIEGSHLVGARWPGEVDVVWRWGTAVLGGYLLGLLTELAFPREVKGLGSALKAAEATPADAKDVGVDEAAVAEAEEAAPDYAFCFNIFFGDFWHNFVDGIFIAHSFLRCESGQGWVVTAGTIYHELVQEFGDFFLLVGPGGLTVPQACAVNFVSGVSVMIGAMWYLWLEPGMGTQGILLAFSAGVYTYVACTEAAGEILHEVGRLSPAKRMGLVACFALGAIGIGLILLDHEHCGVKVADGEADPHAGHNH
;
A
#
# COMPACT_ATOMS: atom_id res chain seq x y z
N MET A 1 -55.56 -34.04 -7.31
CA MET A 1 -55.41 -33.12 -6.16
C MET A 1 -54.57 -33.81 -5.09
N PRO A 2 -53.67 -33.13 -4.37
CA PRO A 2 -52.73 -32.08 -4.79
C PRO A 2 -51.27 -32.56 -4.61
N ALA A 3 -50.37 -32.17 -5.52
CA ALA A 3 -48.92 -32.26 -5.27
C ALA A 3 -48.36 -30.83 -5.22
N ARG A 4 -47.63 -30.58 -4.13
CA ARG A 4 -47.16 -29.30 -3.64
C ARG A 4 -45.97 -28.77 -4.45
N ARG A 5 -45.85 -27.45 -4.41
CA ARG A 5 -44.71 -26.61 -4.83
C ARG A 5 -43.38 -27.09 -4.23
N CYS A 6 -42.31 -26.98 -5.03
CA CYS A 6 -40.96 -26.66 -4.56
C CYS A 6 -40.33 -25.66 -5.56
N PRO A 7 -39.62 -24.59 -5.13
CA PRO A 7 -39.27 -23.46 -5.97
C PRO A 7 -37.84 -23.50 -6.54
N ARG A 8 -37.71 -22.95 -7.74
CA ARG A 8 -36.61 -22.13 -8.30
C ARG A 8 -35.25 -22.16 -7.59
N THR A 9 -34.28 -22.85 -8.19
CA THR A 9 -32.87 -22.43 -8.35
C THR A 9 -32.10 -23.51 -9.12
N LEU A 10 -32.21 -23.53 -10.46
CA LEU A 10 -31.23 -24.16 -11.36
C LEU A 10 -31.59 -23.89 -12.84
N ALA A 11 -31.58 -22.62 -13.26
CA ALA A 11 -31.71 -22.25 -14.67
C ALA A 11 -31.14 -20.84 -14.91
N LEU A 12 -29.84 -20.70 -14.67
CA LEU A 12 -29.05 -19.52 -15.04
C LEU A 12 -27.60 -19.97 -15.10
N LEU A 13 -27.24 -20.73 -16.14
CA LEU A 13 -25.84 -21.11 -16.38
C LEU A 13 -25.53 -21.49 -17.84
N LEU A 14 -26.35 -21.11 -18.83
CA LEU A 14 -26.09 -21.41 -20.24
C LEU A 14 -26.67 -20.29 -21.14
N ALA A 15 -26.05 -19.12 -21.12
CA ALA A 15 -26.18 -18.09 -22.16
C ALA A 15 -25.06 -17.04 -22.03
N ALA A 16 -23.82 -17.40 -22.36
CA ALA A 16 -22.76 -16.44 -22.69
C ALA A 16 -21.62 -17.18 -23.42
N ALA A 17 -21.84 -17.44 -24.71
CA ALA A 17 -20.77 -17.84 -25.63
C ALA A 17 -21.14 -17.31 -27.02
N ALA A 18 -21.14 -15.98 -27.15
CA ALA A 18 -20.90 -15.33 -28.42
C ALA A 18 -19.39 -15.00 -28.45
N PRO A 19 -18.66 -15.28 -29.53
CA PRO A 19 -17.26 -14.89 -29.60
C PRO A 19 -17.22 -13.36 -29.60
N ALA A 20 -16.58 -12.78 -28.59
CA ALA A 20 -16.14 -11.40 -28.65
C ALA A 20 -15.24 -11.26 -29.89
N ALA A 21 -15.58 -10.31 -30.76
CA ALA A 21 -14.63 -9.87 -31.77
C ALA A 21 -13.38 -9.42 -31.02
N VAL A 22 -12.23 -9.96 -31.43
CA VAL A 22 -10.93 -9.44 -31.00
C VAL A 22 -10.89 -7.99 -31.47
N SER A 23 -10.99 -7.04 -30.56
CA SER A 23 -10.59 -5.66 -30.83
C SER A 23 -9.08 -5.73 -31.09
N SER A 24 -8.66 -5.37 -32.29
CA SER A 24 -7.26 -4.96 -32.50
C SER A 24 -7.01 -3.81 -31.53
N GLU A 25 -5.91 -3.86 -30.75
CA GLU A 25 -5.44 -2.67 -30.04
C GLU A 25 -5.40 -1.48 -31.00
N ALA A 26 -5.90 -0.32 -30.55
CA ALA A 26 -5.86 0.90 -31.34
C ALA A 26 -4.40 1.26 -31.66
N ALA A 27 -4.09 1.58 -32.91
CA ALA A 27 -2.72 1.95 -33.33
C ALA A 27 -2.39 3.45 -33.11
N HIS A 28 -3.30 4.21 -32.53
CA HIS A 28 -3.13 5.63 -32.19
C HIS A 28 -2.97 5.76 -30.68
N GLU A 29 -2.10 6.68 -30.24
CA GLU A 29 -1.96 7.04 -28.82
C GLU A 29 -2.99 8.09 -28.39
N TRP A 30 -3.45 8.92 -29.33
CA TRP A 30 -4.43 9.97 -29.07
C TRP A 30 -5.43 10.12 -30.21
N ALA A 31 -6.67 10.43 -29.88
CA ALA A 31 -7.71 10.78 -30.84
C ALA A 31 -8.65 11.87 -30.32
N GLY A 32 -9.05 12.80 -31.19
CA GLY A 32 -9.95 13.91 -30.83
C GLY A 32 -10.91 14.30 -31.94
N ILE A 33 -12.13 14.72 -31.58
CA ILE A 33 -13.12 15.31 -32.48
C ILE A 33 -13.11 16.83 -32.36
N PHE A 34 -12.94 17.51 -33.49
CA PHE A 34 -12.99 18.96 -33.62
C PHE A 34 -14.15 19.39 -34.50
N LYS A 35 -14.53 20.67 -34.39
CA LYS A 35 -15.50 21.30 -35.28
C LYS A 35 -14.82 22.40 -36.10
N PHE A 36 -14.69 22.15 -37.40
CA PHE A 36 -14.06 23.07 -38.34
C PHE A 36 -15.11 23.85 -39.13
N ASN A 37 -14.83 25.12 -39.41
CA ASN A 37 -15.71 25.97 -40.20
C ASN A 37 -15.28 26.00 -41.67
N ALA A 38 -16.28 25.92 -42.57
CA ALA A 38 -16.06 26.04 -44.00
C ALA A 38 -15.26 27.30 -44.38
N GLY A 39 -14.12 27.10 -45.05
CA GLY A 39 -13.28 28.19 -45.56
C GLY A 39 -12.26 28.73 -44.57
N GLU A 40 -12.19 28.19 -43.35
CA GLU A 40 -11.12 28.46 -42.40
C GLU A 40 -9.95 27.50 -42.60
N THR A 41 -8.77 27.90 -42.13
CA THR A 41 -7.55 27.07 -42.10
C THR A 41 -7.06 27.03 -40.67
N TYR A 42 -6.71 25.84 -40.22
CA TYR A 42 -6.21 25.59 -38.88
C TYR A 42 -4.72 25.23 -38.96
N THR A 43 -3.98 25.63 -37.94
CA THR A 43 -2.54 25.40 -37.83
C THR A 43 -2.29 24.37 -36.74
N TRP A 44 -1.87 23.18 -37.15
CA TRP A 44 -1.29 22.17 -36.27
C TRP A 44 0.18 22.48 -36.05
N ARG A 45 0.69 22.43 -34.83
CA ARG A 45 2.09 22.72 -34.53
C ARG A 45 2.71 21.68 -33.62
N ALA A 46 4.03 21.60 -33.75
CA ALA A 46 4.91 20.95 -32.82
C ALA A 46 5.98 21.97 -32.42
N GLN A 47 6.33 22.01 -31.14
CA GLN A 47 7.37 22.82 -30.54
C GLN A 47 8.37 21.89 -29.86
N LYS A 48 9.62 22.34 -29.77
CA LYS A 48 10.61 21.66 -28.94
C LYS A 48 10.29 21.95 -27.46
N ALA A 49 10.40 20.96 -26.59
CA ALA A 49 10.10 21.08 -25.17
C ALA A 49 11.37 20.96 -24.32
N ALA A 50 11.27 21.35 -23.04
CA ALA A 50 12.32 21.11 -22.05
C ALA A 50 12.53 19.60 -21.86
N GLY A 51 13.77 19.16 -21.61
CA GLY A 51 14.10 17.74 -21.43
C GLY A 51 13.58 17.11 -20.12
N TYR A 52 13.03 17.92 -19.20
CA TYR A 52 12.43 17.53 -17.93
C TYR A 52 10.96 17.94 -17.89
N GLU A 53 10.12 17.17 -17.19
CA GLU A 53 8.72 17.50 -16.91
C GLU A 53 8.58 18.28 -15.62
N TRP A 54 9.47 18.04 -14.67
CA TRP A 54 9.44 18.66 -13.35
C TRP A 54 10.84 19.08 -12.90
N ALA A 55 10.92 20.22 -12.21
CA ALA A 55 12.11 20.64 -11.50
C ALA A 55 11.77 21.20 -10.11
N GLY A 56 12.49 20.75 -9.08
CA GLY A 56 12.33 21.19 -7.70
C GLY A 56 13.63 21.72 -7.11
N VAL A 57 13.57 22.70 -6.20
CA VAL A 57 14.73 23.13 -5.40
C VAL A 57 14.59 22.60 -3.99
N PHE A 58 15.65 22.01 -3.44
CA PHE A 58 15.68 21.53 -2.07
C PHE A 58 16.79 22.20 -1.28
N ASP A 59 16.48 22.53 -0.03
CA ASP A 59 17.47 22.93 0.98
C ASP A 59 17.94 21.68 1.74
N LEU A 60 19.02 21.08 1.25
CA LEU A 60 19.60 19.86 1.81
C LEU A 60 20.82 20.16 2.69
N THR A 61 20.96 19.43 3.78
CA THR A 61 22.09 19.63 4.70
C THR A 61 23.36 18.98 4.15
N PRO A 62 24.47 19.73 3.96
CA PRO A 62 25.73 19.15 3.47
C PRO A 62 26.24 18.00 4.34
N GLY A 63 26.60 16.88 3.72
CA GLY A 63 27.05 15.67 4.41
C GLY A 63 25.95 14.79 5.01
N HIS A 64 24.67 15.21 4.93
CA HIS A 64 23.55 14.36 5.31
C HIS A 64 23.15 13.41 4.17
N LYS A 65 22.41 12.37 4.55
CA LYS A 65 21.87 11.36 3.65
C LYS A 65 20.37 11.53 3.54
N TYR A 66 19.86 11.32 2.34
CA TYR A 66 18.45 11.33 2.01
C TYR A 66 18.13 10.08 1.18
N ALA A 67 16.85 9.75 1.09
CA ALA A 67 16.35 8.65 0.29
C ALA A 67 15.40 9.21 -0.77
N TRP A 68 15.68 8.93 -2.04
CA TRP A 68 14.73 9.11 -3.12
C TRP A 68 13.91 7.84 -3.28
N ILE A 69 12.59 7.94 -3.30
CA ILE A 69 11.67 6.80 -3.22
C ILE A 69 10.75 6.78 -4.44
N ALA A 70 10.52 5.59 -4.97
CA ALA A 70 9.51 5.33 -5.99
C ALA A 70 8.69 4.11 -5.56
N GLN A 71 7.38 4.16 -5.73
CA GLN A 71 6.42 3.14 -5.32
C GLN A 71 5.55 2.71 -6.49
N LYS A 72 5.04 1.48 -6.38
CA LYS A 72 4.02 0.99 -7.30
C LYS A 72 2.66 1.60 -6.96
N THR A 73 1.95 2.04 -7.99
CA THR A 73 0.52 2.36 -7.95
C THR A 73 -0.25 1.19 -8.57
N ASP A 74 -1.31 0.71 -7.91
CA ASP A 74 -2.11 -0.46 -8.35
C ASP A 74 -1.29 -1.72 -8.71
N GLY A 75 -0.21 -1.96 -7.97
CA GLY A 75 0.63 -3.16 -8.10
C GLY A 75 1.65 -3.13 -9.24
N LYS A 76 1.85 -1.99 -9.93
CA LYS A 76 2.93 -1.77 -10.91
C LYS A 76 3.53 -0.38 -10.77
N TYR A 77 4.76 -0.19 -11.25
CA TYR A 77 5.28 1.16 -11.42
C TYR A 77 4.66 1.76 -12.67
N VAL A 78 4.45 3.09 -12.66
CA VAL A 78 3.94 3.82 -13.82
C VAL A 78 4.89 3.69 -15.02
N ASP A 79 6.21 3.65 -14.77
CA ASP A 79 7.26 3.32 -15.74
C ASP A 79 8.28 2.34 -15.11
N ASP A 80 9.15 1.69 -15.89
CA ASP A 80 10.24 0.83 -15.42
C ASP A 80 11.48 1.62 -14.92
N SER A 81 11.54 2.91 -15.24
CA SER A 81 12.64 3.79 -14.86
C SER A 81 12.27 5.27 -14.91
N MET A 82 13.10 6.11 -14.29
CA MET A 82 13.00 7.58 -14.39
C MET A 82 14.39 8.20 -14.47
N GLU A 83 14.60 9.17 -15.36
CA GLU A 83 15.82 9.98 -15.36
C GLU A 83 15.74 11.12 -14.33
N LEU A 84 16.82 11.32 -13.58
CA LEU A 84 16.97 12.36 -12.55
C LEU A 84 18.35 13.02 -12.64
N PHE A 85 18.37 14.35 -12.69
CA PHE A 85 19.59 15.17 -12.63
C PHE A 85 19.55 16.10 -11.43
N ILE A 86 20.65 16.19 -10.68
CA ILE A 86 20.72 16.99 -9.45
C ILE A 86 21.96 17.88 -9.48
N LYS A 87 21.79 19.18 -9.28
CA LYS A 87 22.90 20.15 -9.30
C LYS A 87 22.70 21.28 -8.31
N GLU A 88 23.81 21.80 -7.81
CA GLU A 88 23.80 22.93 -6.90
C GLU A 88 23.26 24.21 -7.57
N VAL A 89 22.36 24.92 -6.88
CA VAL A 89 21.75 26.19 -7.33
C VAL A 89 22.17 27.38 -6.50
N THR A 90 22.16 28.57 -7.12
CA THR A 90 22.62 29.81 -6.48
C THR A 90 21.56 30.46 -5.59
N ALA A 91 20.27 30.13 -5.78
CA ALA A 91 19.14 30.61 -4.98
C ALA A 91 17.91 29.68 -5.14
N ASN A 92 16.94 29.83 -4.24
CA ASN A 92 15.64 29.13 -4.29
C ASN A 92 14.65 29.95 -5.13
N THR A 93 14.98 30.20 -6.40
CA THR A 93 14.17 31.02 -7.30
C THR A 93 14.04 30.33 -8.64
N GLU A 94 12.92 30.53 -9.32
CA GLU A 94 12.66 29.96 -10.65
C GLU A 94 13.74 30.39 -11.64
N GLU A 95 14.23 31.63 -11.54
CA GLU A 95 15.35 32.12 -12.33
C GLU A 95 16.66 31.40 -12.03
N ALA A 96 16.88 30.87 -10.83
CA ALA A 96 18.10 30.14 -10.49
C ALA A 96 18.04 28.68 -10.98
N VAL A 97 16.85 28.07 -10.96
CA VAL A 97 16.60 26.77 -11.60
C VAL A 97 16.78 26.87 -13.11
N LYS A 98 16.20 27.90 -13.71
CA LYS A 98 16.33 28.23 -15.14
C LYS A 98 17.70 28.79 -15.52
N ALA A 99 18.44 29.43 -14.62
CA ALA A 99 19.82 29.84 -14.91
C ALA A 99 20.79 28.67 -14.78
N ASN A 100 20.53 27.69 -13.91
CA ASN A 100 21.35 26.47 -13.90
C ASN A 100 21.03 25.49 -15.03
N ASP A 101 19.96 25.78 -15.77
CA ASP A 101 19.71 25.30 -17.13
C ASP A 101 20.75 25.84 -18.14
N ASP A 102 21.83 26.50 -17.70
CA ASP A 102 22.98 26.93 -18.52
C ASP A 102 23.76 25.77 -19.20
N ALA A 103 23.36 24.50 -19.00
CA ALA A 103 23.77 23.39 -19.87
C ALA A 103 22.78 23.12 -21.04
N HIS A 104 21.60 23.75 -21.06
CA HIS A 104 20.47 23.35 -21.89
C HIS A 104 19.58 24.50 -22.43
N TYR A 105 19.82 25.79 -22.13
CA TYR A 105 19.15 26.89 -22.87
C TYR A 105 19.59 27.03 -24.34
N GLU A 106 20.67 26.35 -24.77
CA GLU A 106 20.97 26.13 -26.19
C GLU A 106 20.28 24.87 -26.79
N ASN A 107 19.47 24.16 -25.99
CA ASN A 107 18.89 22.85 -26.28
C ASN A 107 17.37 22.78 -26.11
N LEU A 108 16.62 23.73 -26.68
CA LEU A 108 15.47 23.34 -27.49
C LEU A 108 16.03 22.57 -28.71
N LYS A 109 16.65 21.40 -28.52
CA LYS A 109 17.48 20.77 -29.56
C LYS A 109 16.67 19.86 -30.45
N ASP A 110 15.69 19.13 -29.91
CA ASP A 110 14.88 18.18 -30.69
C ASP A 110 13.40 18.21 -30.28
N TYR A 111 12.55 17.73 -31.18
CA TYR A 111 11.15 17.40 -30.91
C TYR A 111 11.08 16.09 -30.10
N ALA A 112 9.95 15.81 -29.43
CA ALA A 112 9.77 14.55 -28.69
C ALA A 112 10.04 13.32 -29.57
N ASP A 113 9.59 13.35 -30.83
CA ASP A 113 10.04 12.50 -31.94
C ASP A 113 10.36 13.39 -33.17
N PRO A 114 11.32 13.06 -34.05
CA PRO A 114 11.52 13.78 -35.32
C PRO A 114 10.33 13.80 -36.30
N ALA A 115 9.33 12.92 -36.12
CA ALA A 115 8.12 12.87 -36.93
C ALA A 115 6.91 12.34 -36.13
N MET A 116 5.70 12.52 -36.67
CA MET A 116 4.49 11.93 -36.08
C MET A 116 3.52 11.53 -37.20
N LYS A 117 2.96 10.33 -37.14
CA LYS A 117 1.85 9.96 -38.03
C LYS A 117 0.52 10.50 -37.52
N ILE A 118 -0.31 10.93 -38.45
CA ILE A 118 -1.64 11.46 -38.18
C ILE A 118 -2.61 11.01 -39.26
N VAL A 119 -3.85 10.70 -38.85
CA VAL A 119 -4.98 10.48 -39.75
C VAL A 119 -6.04 11.51 -39.41
N VAL A 120 -6.46 12.27 -40.42
CA VAL A 120 -7.51 13.29 -40.27
C VAL A 120 -8.66 12.92 -41.20
N MET A 121 -9.88 12.82 -40.66
CA MET A 121 -11.06 12.44 -41.45
C MET A 121 -12.33 13.14 -40.97
N ALA A 122 -13.26 13.35 -41.90
CA ALA A 122 -14.58 13.87 -41.57
C ALA A 122 -15.42 12.79 -40.86
N VAL A 123 -16.13 13.21 -39.80
CA VAL A 123 -17.09 12.37 -39.06
C VAL A 123 -18.45 13.06 -38.98
N THR A 124 -19.49 12.33 -38.61
CA THR A 124 -20.86 12.87 -38.51
C THR A 124 -21.53 12.39 -37.22
N PRO A 125 -21.28 13.07 -36.08
CA PRO A 125 -21.96 12.76 -34.83
C PRO A 125 -23.46 13.11 -34.92
N ALA A 126 -24.28 12.38 -34.17
CA ALA A 126 -25.72 12.61 -34.12
C ALA A 126 -26.11 13.92 -33.40
N SER A 127 -25.31 14.33 -32.41
CA SER A 127 -25.33 15.66 -31.77
C SER A 127 -23.99 15.94 -31.07
N GLU A 128 -23.79 17.15 -30.55
CA GLU A 128 -22.61 17.55 -29.77
C GLU A 128 -22.61 17.00 -28.32
N SER A 129 -23.36 15.91 -28.05
CA SER A 129 -23.30 15.27 -26.74
C SER A 129 -22.14 14.27 -26.71
N GLU A 130 -21.45 14.18 -25.59
CA GLU A 130 -20.30 13.30 -25.36
C GLU A 130 -20.52 11.87 -25.89
N ASP A 131 -21.62 11.20 -25.52
CA ASP A 131 -21.97 9.84 -26.00
C ASP A 131 -22.10 9.73 -27.53
N HIS A 132 -22.53 10.79 -28.22
CA HIS A 132 -22.64 10.81 -29.69
C HIS A 132 -21.32 11.18 -30.37
N LEU A 133 -20.44 11.91 -29.69
CA LEU A 133 -19.09 12.21 -30.14
C LEU A 133 -18.20 10.97 -30.00
N GLY A 134 -18.22 10.29 -28.84
CA GLY A 134 -17.51 9.02 -28.63
C GLY A 134 -17.91 7.96 -29.66
N LYS A 135 -19.21 7.73 -29.88
CA LYS A 135 -19.67 6.79 -30.92
C LYS A 135 -19.23 7.15 -32.34
N ALA A 136 -19.07 8.45 -32.64
CA ALA A 136 -18.58 8.88 -33.93
C ALA A 136 -17.07 8.63 -34.07
N LEU A 137 -16.31 8.74 -32.96
CA LEU A 137 -14.89 8.43 -32.89
C LEU A 137 -14.63 6.93 -32.99
N GLU A 138 -15.30 6.12 -32.16
CA GLU A 138 -15.30 4.64 -32.21
C GLU A 138 -15.63 4.12 -33.63
N GLY A 139 -16.59 4.76 -34.30
CA GLY A 139 -16.99 4.40 -35.67
C GLY A 139 -15.91 4.67 -36.73
N ALA A 140 -14.98 5.58 -36.47
CA ALA A 140 -13.86 5.94 -37.33
C ALA A 140 -12.56 5.17 -37.00
N GLU A 141 -12.47 4.63 -35.80
CA GLU A 141 -11.27 4.03 -35.20
C GLU A 141 -10.68 2.89 -36.04
N ALA A 142 -11.50 1.94 -36.50
CA ALA A 142 -11.02 0.81 -37.29
C ALA A 142 -10.38 1.25 -38.62
N ALA A 143 -10.91 2.31 -39.25
CA ALA A 143 -10.35 2.87 -40.47
C ALA A 143 -9.05 3.64 -40.19
N ALA A 144 -9.00 4.37 -39.08
CA ALA A 144 -7.80 5.09 -38.63
C ALA A 144 -6.65 4.14 -38.28
N THR A 145 -6.91 3.09 -37.50
CA THR A 145 -5.94 2.05 -37.14
C THR A 145 -5.37 1.38 -38.39
N THR A 146 -6.23 0.97 -39.33
CA THR A 146 -5.79 0.40 -40.61
C THR A 146 -4.90 1.36 -41.40
N ALA A 147 -5.18 2.66 -41.35
CA ALA A 147 -4.39 3.68 -42.04
C ALA A 147 -3.04 3.94 -41.34
N LEU A 148 -2.99 3.99 -40.00
CA LEU A 148 -1.77 4.21 -39.22
C LEU A 148 -0.80 3.03 -39.29
N GLU A 149 -1.30 1.80 -39.33
CA GLU A 149 -0.51 0.57 -39.48
C GLU A 149 -0.03 0.31 -40.92
N ALA A 150 -0.43 1.16 -41.88
CA ALA A 150 -0.01 1.00 -43.26
C ALA A 150 1.52 1.04 -43.37
N ALA A 151 2.07 0.18 -44.24
CA ALA A 151 3.52 0.03 -44.41
C ALA A 151 4.24 1.34 -44.83
N SER A 152 3.51 2.35 -45.31
CA SER A 152 4.03 3.70 -45.54
C SER A 152 2.93 4.76 -45.47
N CYS A 153 3.25 5.90 -44.86
CA CYS A 153 2.40 7.10 -44.80
C CYS A 153 2.96 8.19 -45.71
N ALA A 154 2.08 9.02 -46.27
CA ALA A 154 2.52 10.13 -47.13
C ALA A 154 3.17 11.22 -46.29
N THR A 155 4.44 11.57 -46.57
CA THR A 155 5.18 12.57 -45.81
C THR A 155 4.66 13.98 -46.07
N VAL A 156 4.43 14.74 -45.00
CA VAL A 156 4.13 16.18 -45.01
C VAL A 156 5.31 16.90 -44.37
N ALA A 157 6.01 17.73 -45.14
CA ALA A 157 7.12 18.54 -44.64
C ALA A 157 6.60 19.79 -43.90
N ALA A 158 7.48 20.42 -43.11
CA ALA A 158 7.20 21.68 -42.42
C ALA A 158 6.54 22.73 -43.34
N GLY A 159 5.45 23.33 -42.86
CA GLY A 159 4.62 24.28 -43.60
C GLY A 159 3.67 23.65 -44.63
N GLY A 160 3.63 22.32 -44.74
CA GLY A 160 2.76 21.59 -45.65
C GLY A 160 1.32 21.46 -45.17
N SER A 161 0.44 20.99 -46.06
CA SER A 161 -0.99 20.78 -45.74
C SER A 161 -1.29 19.31 -45.46
N VAL A 162 -1.95 19.04 -44.34
CA VAL A 162 -2.47 17.73 -43.95
C VAL A 162 -3.81 17.52 -44.66
N ALA A 163 -3.97 16.39 -45.35
CA ALA A 163 -5.24 16.07 -46.03
C ALA A 163 -6.22 15.44 -45.04
N THR A 164 -7.51 15.81 -45.15
CA THR A 164 -8.58 15.35 -44.27
C THR A 164 -9.40 14.21 -44.90
N ASP A 165 -8.72 13.34 -45.65
CA ASP A 165 -9.30 12.28 -46.48
C ASP A 165 -9.26 10.89 -45.82
N GLY A 166 -8.84 10.81 -44.55
CA GLY A 166 -8.69 9.57 -43.79
C GLY A 166 -7.47 8.73 -44.18
N THR A 167 -6.54 9.28 -44.96
CA THR A 167 -5.26 8.61 -45.25
C THR A 167 -4.17 9.03 -44.28
N CYS A 168 -3.26 8.11 -43.93
CA CYS A 168 -2.15 8.39 -43.03
C CYS A 168 -1.15 9.38 -43.63
N LYS A 169 -0.83 10.42 -42.85
CA LYS A 169 0.19 11.42 -43.13
C LYS A 169 1.30 11.32 -42.08
N GLN A 170 2.55 11.34 -42.50
CA GLN A 170 3.68 11.45 -41.57
C GLN A 170 4.18 12.89 -41.58
N LEU A 171 3.92 13.60 -40.49
CA LEU A 171 4.42 14.96 -40.25
C LEU A 171 5.91 14.86 -39.96
N THR A 172 6.75 15.51 -40.76
CA THR A 172 8.21 15.56 -40.50
C THR A 172 8.56 16.92 -39.94
N PHE A 173 9.14 16.95 -38.74
CA PHE A 173 9.47 18.19 -38.07
C PHE A 173 10.82 18.76 -38.55
N ASP A 174 10.90 20.09 -38.64
CA ASP A 174 12.12 20.79 -39.03
C ASP A 174 13.08 20.88 -37.84
N ALA A 175 14.04 19.95 -37.76
CA ALA A 175 15.05 19.92 -36.71
C ALA A 175 15.82 21.24 -36.54
N ALA A 176 15.88 22.12 -37.56
CA ALA A 176 16.52 23.42 -37.45
C ALA A 176 15.62 24.52 -36.85
N ALA A 177 14.30 24.30 -36.78
CA ALA A 177 13.33 25.22 -36.20
C ALA A 177 12.94 24.81 -34.78
N VAL A 178 12.58 25.79 -33.93
CA VAL A 178 12.04 25.54 -32.59
C VAL A 178 10.54 25.20 -32.60
N GLU A 179 9.88 25.44 -33.72
CA GLU A 179 8.46 25.24 -33.97
C GLU A 179 8.29 24.79 -35.43
N THR A 180 7.54 23.72 -35.66
CA THR A 180 7.13 23.27 -36.99
C THR A 180 5.61 23.32 -37.07
N THR A 181 5.08 23.92 -38.13
CA THR A 181 3.65 24.08 -38.35
C THR A 181 3.16 23.32 -39.58
N PHE A 182 1.93 22.86 -39.55
CA PHE A 182 1.22 22.21 -40.65
C PHE A 182 -0.19 22.80 -40.76
N THR A 183 -0.71 22.95 -41.97
CA THR A 183 -2.06 23.50 -42.16
C THR A 183 -3.08 22.41 -42.45
N MET A 184 -4.31 22.59 -41.99
CA MET A 184 -5.44 21.73 -42.34
C MET A 184 -6.68 22.57 -42.62
N ALA A 185 -7.51 22.09 -43.54
CA ALA A 185 -8.77 22.73 -43.90
C ALA A 185 -9.84 21.65 -44.10
N ALA A 186 -10.98 21.81 -43.45
CA ALA A 186 -12.14 20.93 -43.54
C ALA A 186 -13.43 21.72 -43.35
N ASP A 187 -14.56 21.02 -43.34
CA ASP A 187 -15.87 21.56 -42.98
C ASP A 187 -16.62 20.54 -42.12
N GLY A 188 -17.22 20.99 -41.02
CA GLY A 188 -17.97 20.15 -40.10
C GLY A 188 -17.10 19.44 -39.06
N TYR A 189 -17.53 18.27 -38.61
CA TYR A 189 -16.83 17.52 -37.57
C TYR A 189 -15.69 16.71 -38.16
N VAL A 190 -14.53 16.80 -37.53
CA VAL A 190 -13.29 16.16 -37.98
C VAL A 190 -12.74 15.34 -36.82
N ALA A 191 -12.47 14.07 -37.06
CA ALA A 191 -11.70 13.24 -36.15
C ALA A 191 -10.22 13.26 -36.56
N ILE A 192 -9.35 13.47 -35.58
CA ILE A 192 -7.90 13.42 -35.70
C ILE A 192 -7.41 12.26 -34.85
N PHE A 193 -6.61 11.37 -35.42
CA PHE A 193 -5.94 10.27 -34.73
C PHE A 193 -4.43 10.45 -34.90
N ALA A 194 -3.68 10.46 -33.81
CA ALA A 194 -2.25 10.71 -33.79
C ALA A 194 -1.49 9.51 -33.23
N GLU A 195 -0.31 9.26 -33.80
CA GLU A 195 0.64 8.26 -33.29
C GLU A 195 1.16 8.63 -31.90
N HIS A 196 1.17 9.93 -31.55
CA HIS A 196 1.59 10.44 -30.26
C HIS A 196 0.58 11.43 -29.68
N VAL A 197 0.61 11.63 -28.36
CA VAL A 197 -0.21 12.64 -27.69
C VAL A 197 0.28 14.05 -28.10
N PRO A 198 -0.57 14.89 -28.73
CA PRO A 198 -0.13 16.18 -29.30
C PRO A 198 0.51 17.14 -28.29
N ILE A 199 0.11 17.05 -27.02
CA ILE A 199 0.62 17.88 -25.91
C ILE A 199 2.12 17.63 -25.66
N GLU A 200 2.66 16.46 -25.99
CA GLU A 200 4.11 16.16 -25.90
C GLU A 200 4.96 17.09 -26.78
N PHE A 201 4.34 17.72 -27.78
CA PHE A 201 4.95 18.66 -28.69
C PHE A 201 4.57 20.11 -28.38
N GLU A 202 4.06 20.41 -27.18
CA GLU A 202 3.77 21.77 -26.75
C GLU A 202 4.87 22.35 -25.85
N HIS A 203 5.05 23.67 -25.94
CA HIS A 203 5.89 24.41 -25.00
C HIS A 203 5.18 25.67 -24.50
N ASN A 204 4.71 26.52 -25.40
CA ASN A 204 4.03 27.77 -25.04
C ASN A 204 2.88 28.16 -25.97
N LYS A 205 2.50 27.29 -26.90
CA LYS A 205 1.35 27.47 -27.79
C LYS A 205 0.67 26.13 -28.00
N HIS A 206 -0.66 26.15 -28.05
CA HIS A 206 -1.47 24.95 -28.24
C HIS A 206 -1.20 24.26 -29.58
N TYR A 207 -1.27 22.93 -29.62
CA TYR A 207 -0.98 22.09 -30.78
C TYR A 207 -1.91 22.39 -31.95
N LEU A 208 -3.10 22.95 -31.71
CA LEU A 208 -4.05 23.38 -32.75
C LEU A 208 -4.58 24.80 -32.50
N GLN A 209 -4.47 25.67 -33.52
CA GLN A 209 -5.03 27.03 -33.51
C GLN A 209 -5.80 27.34 -34.80
N ASP A 210 -6.75 28.26 -34.72
CA ASP A 210 -7.48 28.81 -35.87
C ASP A 210 -6.67 29.88 -36.64
N SER A 211 -7.26 30.46 -37.68
CA SER A 211 -6.63 31.51 -38.50
C SER A 211 -6.39 32.85 -37.77
N ASN A 212 -6.88 33.00 -36.54
CA ASN A 212 -6.72 34.17 -35.68
C ASN A 212 -5.76 33.89 -34.50
N ASP A 213 -5.02 32.78 -34.55
CA ASP A 213 -4.13 32.30 -33.47
C ASP A 213 -4.88 32.01 -32.15
N VAL A 214 -6.17 31.66 -32.23
CA VAL A 214 -6.97 31.21 -31.07
C VAL A 214 -6.85 29.70 -30.95
N ASP A 215 -6.59 29.21 -29.73
CA ASP A 215 -6.50 27.78 -29.42
C ASP A 215 -7.83 27.08 -29.71
N VAL A 216 -7.75 25.90 -30.34
CA VAL A 216 -8.90 25.09 -30.71
C VAL A 216 -8.79 23.73 -30.02
N GLU A 217 -9.62 23.54 -29.01
CA GLU A 217 -9.71 22.30 -28.23
C GLU A 217 -10.62 21.24 -28.90
N PRO A 218 -10.39 19.95 -28.64
CA PRO A 218 -11.32 18.90 -29.04
C PRO A 218 -12.64 19.04 -28.30
N LEU A 219 -13.75 18.73 -28.98
CA LEU A 219 -15.07 18.58 -28.37
C LEU A 219 -15.21 17.26 -27.59
N PHE A 220 -14.35 16.30 -27.91
CA PHE A 220 -14.25 14.97 -27.30
C PHE A 220 -12.89 14.38 -27.65
N GLU A 221 -12.23 13.72 -26.71
CA GLU A 221 -10.94 13.05 -26.94
C GLU A 221 -10.82 11.72 -26.19
N GLU A 222 -9.98 10.83 -26.71
CA GLU A 222 -9.58 9.55 -26.13
C GLU A 222 -8.06 9.46 -26.21
N GLY A 223 -7.40 8.98 -25.15
CA GLY A 223 -5.93 8.94 -25.06
C GLY A 223 -5.27 10.30 -24.72
N GLY A 224 -6.06 11.31 -24.32
CA GLY A 224 -5.58 12.67 -24.00
C GLY A 224 -5.34 12.98 -22.52
N GLY A 225 -5.59 12.05 -21.60
CA GLY A 225 -5.35 12.28 -20.18
C GLY A 225 -5.21 11.00 -19.36
N GLY A 226 -4.04 10.84 -18.76
CA GLY A 226 -3.80 9.91 -17.65
C GLY A 226 -3.22 8.56 -18.05
N GLY A 227 -1.90 8.46 -17.94
CA GLY A 227 -1.15 7.21 -17.97
C GLY A 227 -0.80 6.75 -19.39
N HIS A 228 0.46 6.36 -19.56
CA HIS A 228 1.08 5.87 -20.80
C HIS A 228 1.67 6.96 -21.70
N SER A 229 2.83 7.51 -21.30
CA SER A 229 3.82 7.97 -22.28
C SER A 229 5.04 7.08 -22.18
N HIS A 230 5.39 6.45 -23.30
CA HIS A 230 6.58 5.64 -23.44
C HIS A 230 7.82 6.55 -23.63
N GLY A 231 8.59 6.79 -22.57
CA GLY A 231 10.05 7.01 -22.61
C GLY A 231 10.68 7.93 -23.67
N HIS A 232 10.18 9.14 -23.92
CA HIS A 232 10.76 10.04 -24.94
C HIS A 232 11.30 11.41 -24.47
N ARG A 233 10.88 11.96 -23.32
CA ARG A 233 11.65 13.08 -22.71
C ARG A 233 12.95 12.55 -22.11
N ARG A 234 14.08 13.10 -22.51
CA ARG A 234 15.41 12.66 -22.05
C ARG A 234 16.14 13.83 -21.43
N LEU A 235 16.63 13.65 -20.21
CA LEU A 235 17.48 14.63 -19.53
C LEU A 235 18.87 14.70 -20.18
N SER A 236 19.31 13.64 -20.86
CA SER A 236 20.62 13.58 -21.53
C SER A 236 20.52 13.53 -23.06
N ALA A 237 21.03 14.57 -23.72
CA ALA A 237 21.10 14.69 -25.19
C ALA A 237 21.93 13.60 -25.91
N ASN A 238 22.84 12.90 -25.21
CA ASN A 238 23.71 11.87 -25.79
C ASN A 238 23.40 10.43 -25.33
N ASN A 239 22.26 10.20 -24.64
CA ASN A 239 21.89 8.88 -24.13
C ASN A 239 22.90 8.28 -23.10
N THR A 240 23.52 9.12 -22.26
CA THR A 240 24.57 8.72 -21.30
C THR A 240 24.18 8.95 -19.83
N CYS A 241 22.92 8.67 -19.47
CA CYS A 241 22.58 8.58 -18.05
C CYS A 241 23.20 7.30 -17.46
N VAL A 242 23.61 7.38 -16.19
CA VAL A 242 24.15 6.23 -15.47
C VAL A 242 22.99 5.47 -14.87
N ASP A 243 22.87 4.18 -15.18
CA ASP A 243 21.87 3.32 -14.54
C ASP A 243 22.18 3.22 -13.03
N VAL A 244 21.17 3.52 -12.21
CA VAL A 244 21.23 3.42 -10.75
C VAL A 244 20.12 2.46 -10.33
N HIS A 245 20.48 1.36 -9.70
CA HIS A 245 19.53 0.36 -9.21
C HIS A 245 19.07 0.68 -7.78
N SER A 246 17.99 0.03 -7.33
CA SER A 246 17.51 0.16 -5.95
C SER A 246 18.63 -0.08 -4.94
N SER A 247 18.69 0.77 -3.93
CA SER A 247 19.70 0.92 -2.88
C SER A 247 21.07 1.48 -3.32
N GLU A 248 21.25 1.84 -4.59
CA GLU A 248 22.47 2.48 -5.08
C GLU A 248 22.43 4.02 -4.93
N PRO A 249 23.60 4.68 -4.83
CA PRO A 249 23.66 6.12 -4.66
C PRO A 249 23.42 6.90 -5.96
N ILE A 250 22.65 7.98 -5.87
CA ILE A 250 22.45 8.98 -6.93
C ILE A 250 23.64 9.94 -6.95
N ALA A 251 24.22 10.15 -8.13
CA ALA A 251 25.35 11.06 -8.30
C ALA A 251 24.90 12.48 -8.64
N PHE A 252 25.47 13.47 -7.94
CA PHE A 252 25.26 14.89 -8.22
C PHE A 252 26.08 15.33 -9.44
N GLY A 253 25.50 16.21 -10.27
CA GLY A 253 26.14 16.80 -11.44
C GLY A 253 26.19 15.89 -12.68
N THR A 254 25.55 14.72 -12.64
CA THR A 254 25.43 13.77 -13.75
C THR A 254 23.99 13.31 -13.92
N CYS A 255 23.60 12.88 -15.13
CA CYS A 255 22.29 12.27 -15.34
C CYS A 255 22.28 10.86 -14.75
N ASN A 256 21.26 10.55 -13.94
CA ASN A 256 21.04 9.23 -13.35
C ASN A 256 19.76 8.66 -13.95
N LYS A 257 19.80 7.41 -14.40
CA LYS A 257 18.61 6.65 -14.80
C LYS A 257 18.26 5.69 -13.67
N LEU A 258 17.24 6.04 -12.90
CA LEU A 258 16.78 5.23 -11.77
C LEU A 258 16.02 4.02 -12.32
N ILE A 259 16.54 2.81 -12.13
CA ILE A 259 15.91 1.56 -12.58
C ILE A 259 15.08 0.99 -11.44
N PHE A 260 13.76 0.93 -11.60
CA PHE A 260 12.86 0.45 -10.55
C PHE A 260 12.89 -1.08 -10.45
N ASP A 261 12.98 -1.61 -9.22
CA ASP A 261 12.94 -3.05 -9.00
C ASP A 261 11.49 -3.53 -9.03
N THR A 262 11.11 -4.13 -10.16
CA THR A 262 9.76 -4.67 -10.38
C THR A 262 9.37 -5.80 -9.42
N ASN A 263 10.31 -6.39 -8.68
CA ASN A 263 10.00 -7.39 -7.64
C ASN A 263 9.71 -6.74 -6.28
N LEU A 264 10.08 -5.47 -6.08
CA LEU A 264 9.80 -4.71 -4.88
C LEU A 264 8.56 -3.83 -5.07
N TYR A 265 7.83 -3.61 -3.98
CA TYR A 265 6.76 -2.61 -3.97
C TYR A 265 7.30 -1.18 -3.99
N THR A 266 8.48 -1.01 -3.39
CA THR A 266 9.17 0.28 -3.24
C THR A 266 10.62 0.13 -3.70
N SER A 267 11.07 1.04 -4.56
CA SER A 267 12.47 1.22 -4.94
C SER A 267 13.00 2.44 -4.21
N THR A 268 14.17 2.32 -3.59
CA THR A 268 14.76 3.40 -2.79
C THR A 268 16.17 3.67 -3.27
N TYR A 269 16.55 4.92 -3.45
CA TYR A 269 17.86 5.33 -3.95
C TYR A 269 18.52 6.26 -2.95
N LEU A 270 19.82 6.08 -2.72
CA LEU A 270 20.53 6.85 -1.69
C LEU A 270 21.03 8.18 -2.25
N LEU A 271 20.79 9.27 -1.55
CA LEU A 271 21.31 10.58 -1.88
C LEU A 271 22.29 11.05 -0.79
N GLU A 272 23.57 11.10 -1.10
CA GLU A 272 24.60 11.62 -0.17
C GLU A 272 24.99 13.04 -0.57
N VAL A 273 24.62 14.04 0.25
CA VAL A 273 24.85 15.44 -0.08
C VAL A 273 26.33 15.80 0.06
N PRO A 274 26.98 16.41 -0.96
CA PRO A 274 28.37 16.83 -0.87
C PRO A 274 28.65 17.75 0.32
N THR A 275 29.66 17.44 1.12
CA THR A 275 30.03 18.19 2.35
C THR A 275 30.49 19.63 2.10
N GLY A 276 30.84 19.99 0.86
CA GLY A 276 31.35 21.31 0.48
C GLY A 276 30.36 22.20 -0.27
N GLY A 277 29.10 21.77 -0.45
CA GLY A 277 28.08 22.52 -1.20
C GLY A 277 27.38 23.60 -0.37
N SER A 278 26.67 24.50 -1.05
CA SER A 278 25.82 25.54 -0.45
C SER A 278 24.58 25.02 0.28
N GLY A 279 24.25 23.73 0.10
CA GLY A 279 23.04 23.11 0.62
C GLY A 279 21.80 23.36 -0.23
N LYS A 280 21.92 24.04 -1.39
CA LYS A 280 20.80 24.33 -2.28
C LYS A 280 20.95 23.53 -3.56
N TYR A 281 20.01 22.63 -3.84
CA TYR A 281 20.10 21.72 -4.98
C TYR A 281 18.83 21.75 -5.81
N GLY A 282 18.98 21.98 -7.11
CA GLY A 282 17.93 21.79 -8.10
C GLY A 282 17.91 20.34 -8.57
N PHE A 283 16.74 19.73 -8.54
CA PHE A 283 16.40 18.42 -9.05
C PHE A 283 15.62 18.62 -10.33
N TYR A 284 15.93 17.85 -11.37
CA TYR A 284 15.29 17.90 -12.67
C TYR A 284 14.93 16.47 -13.03
N ALA A 285 13.63 16.19 -13.14
CA ALA A 285 13.09 14.85 -13.33
C ALA A 285 12.41 14.73 -14.70
N GLN A 286 12.61 13.58 -15.34
CA GLN A 286 11.95 13.25 -16.60
C GLN A 286 10.43 13.24 -16.46
N HIS A 287 9.94 12.82 -15.30
CA HIS A 287 8.54 12.71 -14.93
C HIS A 287 8.28 13.48 -13.65
N PHE A 288 7.01 13.75 -13.35
CA PHE A 288 6.63 14.26 -12.04
C PHE A 288 6.94 13.20 -10.97
N PRO A 289 7.76 13.50 -9.95
CA PRO A 289 8.09 12.54 -8.91
C PRO A 289 6.85 11.93 -8.23
N ILE A 290 5.79 12.74 -8.08
CA ILE A 290 4.49 12.33 -7.53
C ILE A 290 3.80 11.19 -8.29
N GLU A 291 4.14 10.95 -9.56
CA GLU A 291 3.62 9.80 -10.33
C GLU A 291 4.12 8.46 -9.78
N PHE A 292 5.23 8.50 -9.04
CA PHE A 292 5.84 7.35 -8.39
C PHE A 292 5.63 7.37 -6.87
N GLU A 293 4.70 8.18 -6.38
CA GLU A 293 4.31 8.19 -4.98
C GLU A 293 3.02 7.41 -4.75
N LEU A 294 2.94 6.73 -3.62
CA LEU A 294 1.69 6.16 -3.12
C LEU A 294 1.42 6.60 -1.68
N ASP A 295 2.32 6.26 -0.76
CA ASP A 295 2.17 6.47 0.69
C ASP A 295 3.44 7.05 1.35
N SER A 296 4.53 7.13 0.59
CA SER A 296 5.79 7.73 0.99
C SER A 296 6.15 8.84 0.01
N HIS A 297 6.45 10.03 0.56
CA HIS A 297 7.00 11.11 -0.24
C HIS A 297 8.28 10.66 -0.96
N TYR A 298 8.48 11.17 -2.19
CA TYR A 298 9.56 10.79 -3.09
C TYR A 298 10.93 11.20 -2.55
N LEU A 299 10.99 12.13 -1.59
CA LEU A 299 12.22 12.51 -0.90
C LEU A 299 12.05 12.50 0.62
N LYS A 300 12.89 11.70 1.30
CA LYS A 300 12.94 11.61 2.76
C LYS A 300 14.33 11.85 3.32
N ASP A 301 14.40 12.36 4.54
CA ASP A 301 15.66 12.51 5.27
C ASP A 301 16.10 11.20 5.99
N ASP A 302 17.20 11.27 6.75
CA ASP A 302 17.74 10.14 7.52
C ASP A 302 16.92 9.77 8.77
N HIS A 303 15.89 10.55 9.10
CA HIS A 303 14.89 10.29 10.13
C HIS A 303 13.63 9.64 9.56
N GLY A 304 13.43 9.74 8.24
CA GLY A 304 12.26 9.26 7.51
C GLY A 304 11.17 10.32 7.36
N ASP A 305 11.50 11.57 7.67
CA ASP A 305 10.64 12.74 7.54
C ASP A 305 10.62 13.20 6.08
N ASP A 306 9.48 13.72 5.63
CA ASP A 306 9.30 14.22 4.26
C ASP A 306 10.11 15.51 4.07
N VAL A 307 10.77 15.62 2.92
CA VAL A 307 11.59 16.78 2.57
C VAL A 307 11.02 17.41 1.32
N GLU A 308 10.28 18.48 1.52
CA GLU A 308 9.60 19.21 0.45
C GLU A 308 10.55 20.10 -0.37
N PRO A 309 10.27 20.29 -1.67
CA PRO A 309 10.92 21.31 -2.44
C PRO A 309 10.51 22.70 -1.93
N VAL A 310 11.48 23.58 -1.77
CA VAL A 310 11.26 25.01 -1.48
C VAL A 310 10.74 25.78 -2.70
N LEU A 311 10.77 25.17 -3.89
CA LEU A 311 10.26 25.70 -5.14
C LEU A 311 10.06 24.57 -6.15
N GLU A 312 8.99 24.61 -6.94
CA GLU A 312 8.73 23.69 -8.06
C GLU A 312 8.40 24.42 -9.38
N VAL A 313 8.81 23.82 -10.51
CA VAL A 313 8.63 24.35 -11.86
C VAL A 313 8.39 23.21 -12.87
N PRO A 314 7.24 23.17 -13.56
CA PRO A 314 6.02 23.92 -13.26
C PRO A 314 5.55 23.58 -11.83
N ALA A 315 4.75 24.45 -11.21
CA ALA A 315 4.10 24.10 -9.96
C ALA A 315 3.30 22.82 -10.22
N GLY A 316 3.58 21.75 -9.47
CA GLY A 316 2.76 20.54 -9.52
C GLY A 316 1.28 20.86 -9.24
N PRO A 317 0.35 19.95 -9.57
CA PRO A 317 -0.98 20.02 -8.95
C PRO A 317 -0.77 20.20 -7.45
N PRO A 318 -1.55 21.06 -6.75
CA PRO A 318 -1.39 21.23 -5.32
C PRO A 318 -1.41 19.84 -4.72
N GLU A 319 -0.29 19.45 -4.11
CA GLU A 319 -0.22 18.18 -3.43
C GLU A 319 -1.42 18.16 -2.49
N THR A 320 -2.32 17.20 -2.69
CA THR A 320 -3.15 16.80 -1.56
C THR A 320 -2.12 16.38 -0.54
N GLU A 321 -1.85 17.27 0.44
CA GLU A 321 -1.06 16.90 1.61
C GLU A 321 -1.52 15.48 1.94
N LEU A 322 -0.60 14.52 1.99
CA LEU A 322 -0.82 13.24 2.65
C LEU A 322 -1.00 13.53 4.16
N SER A 323 -1.98 14.36 4.46
CA SER A 323 -2.55 14.60 5.75
C SER A 323 -3.35 13.34 6.01
N PHE A 324 -2.65 12.33 6.53
CA PHE A 324 -3.31 11.28 7.27
C PHE A 324 -4.26 11.99 8.24
N ASP A 325 -5.59 11.79 8.11
CA ASP A 325 -6.54 12.41 9.02
C ASP A 325 -6.24 11.84 10.40
N GLU A 326 -5.39 12.53 11.16
CA GLU A 326 -4.99 12.14 12.51
C GLU A 326 -6.26 11.96 13.35
N GLY A 327 -7.26 12.81 13.13
CA GLY A 327 -8.57 12.67 13.73
C GLY A 327 -9.23 11.35 13.36
N TYR A 328 -9.16 10.90 12.11
CA TYR A 328 -9.65 9.60 11.66
C TYR A 328 -8.90 8.48 12.37
N ALA A 329 -7.58 8.49 12.33
CA ALA A 329 -6.74 7.49 12.97
C ALA A 329 -7.06 7.38 14.47
N TRP A 330 -7.06 8.50 15.20
CA TRP A 330 -7.43 8.57 16.61
C TRP A 330 -8.82 8.00 16.89
N ARG A 331 -9.85 8.45 16.16
CA ARG A 331 -11.24 8.01 16.39
C ARG A 331 -11.40 6.52 16.12
N HIS A 332 -10.83 6.02 15.02
CA HIS A 332 -11.00 4.64 14.59
C HIS A 332 -10.12 3.67 15.37
N SER A 333 -8.85 4.01 15.67
CA SER A 333 -8.02 3.21 16.56
C SER A 333 -8.63 3.09 17.95
N MET A 334 -9.17 4.18 18.53
CA MET A 334 -9.82 4.11 19.85
C MET A 334 -11.11 3.29 19.82
N LEU A 335 -11.90 3.38 18.75
CA LEU A 335 -13.10 2.55 18.59
C LEU A 335 -12.73 1.07 18.40
N ALA A 336 -11.77 0.76 17.53
CA ALA A 336 -11.31 -0.58 17.25
C ALA A 336 -10.72 -1.25 18.48
N THR A 337 -9.78 -0.59 19.17
CA THR A 337 -9.19 -1.09 20.41
C THR A 337 -10.21 -1.23 21.53
N PHE A 338 -11.22 -0.36 21.59
CA PHE A 338 -12.34 -0.55 22.52
C PHE A 338 -13.15 -1.81 22.19
N ILE A 339 -13.42 -2.10 20.91
CA ILE A 339 -14.10 -3.33 20.49
C ILE A 339 -13.25 -4.56 20.86
N VAL A 340 -11.95 -4.51 20.62
CA VAL A 340 -11.01 -5.57 21.01
C VAL A 340 -11.03 -5.78 22.52
N LEU A 341 -10.98 -4.72 23.32
CA LEU A 341 -11.10 -4.79 24.78
C LEU A 341 -12.38 -5.51 25.25
N LEU A 342 -13.49 -5.44 24.50
CA LEU A 342 -14.71 -6.18 24.85
C LEU A 342 -14.53 -7.71 24.75
N CYS A 343 -13.53 -8.20 24.01
CA CYS A 343 -13.19 -9.61 23.92
C CYS A 343 -12.73 -10.19 25.26
N THR A 344 -12.20 -9.37 26.18
CA THR A 344 -11.85 -9.78 27.57
C THR A 344 -13.04 -10.37 28.33
N PHE A 345 -14.27 -10.04 27.95
CA PHE A 345 -15.48 -10.59 28.56
C PHE A 345 -15.93 -11.93 27.95
N ALA A 346 -15.28 -12.44 26.90
CA ALA A 346 -15.66 -13.68 26.22
C ALA A 346 -15.72 -14.88 27.18
N GLY A 347 -14.73 -15.01 28.08
CA GLY A 347 -14.72 -16.03 29.13
C GLY A 347 -15.93 -15.95 30.06
N ALA A 348 -16.26 -14.74 30.54
CA ALA A 348 -17.41 -14.51 31.41
C ALA A 348 -18.76 -14.75 30.71
N LEU A 349 -18.91 -14.27 29.47
CA LEU A 349 -20.11 -14.45 28.64
C LEU A 349 -20.34 -15.91 28.30
N SER A 350 -19.28 -16.65 27.95
CA SER A 350 -19.36 -18.08 27.69
C SER A 350 -19.86 -18.85 28.93
N ARG A 351 -19.41 -18.46 30.13
CA ARG A 351 -19.89 -19.06 31.39
C ARG A 351 -21.37 -18.80 31.65
N LEU A 352 -21.90 -17.63 31.31
CA LEU A 352 -23.33 -17.32 31.43
C LEU A 352 -24.17 -18.15 30.45
N ALA A 353 -23.68 -18.36 29.23
CA ALA A 353 -24.36 -19.13 28.19
C ALA A 353 -24.30 -20.65 28.44
N LEU A 354 -23.18 -21.15 28.95
CA LEU A 354 -22.88 -22.58 29.01
C LEU A 354 -22.91 -23.17 30.43
N LYS A 355 -23.20 -22.34 31.45
CA LYS A 355 -23.41 -22.69 32.88
C LYS A 355 -22.44 -23.75 33.40
N ASP A 356 -22.90 -25.01 33.47
CA ASP A 356 -22.25 -26.17 34.10
C ASP A 356 -21.49 -27.06 33.11
N ALA A 357 -21.62 -26.83 31.79
CA ALA A 357 -21.02 -27.68 30.77
C ALA A 357 -19.54 -27.35 30.53
N ILE A 358 -19.14 -26.09 30.66
CA ILE A 358 -17.75 -25.65 30.43
C ILE A 358 -16.89 -25.68 31.69
N VAL A 359 -17.47 -25.42 32.88
CA VAL A 359 -16.74 -25.59 34.15
C VAL A 359 -16.33 -27.06 34.37
N ARG A 360 -17.07 -28.03 33.79
CA ARG A 360 -16.68 -29.44 33.73
C ARG A 360 -15.75 -29.79 32.57
N ALA A 361 -15.53 -28.88 31.62
CA ALA A 361 -14.76 -29.11 30.41
C ALA A 361 -13.33 -28.54 30.50
N ARG A 362 -12.58 -28.89 31.55
CA ARG A 362 -11.10 -28.77 31.55
C ARG A 362 -10.48 -29.29 30.25
N ALA A 363 -11.14 -30.26 29.62
CA ALA A 363 -10.76 -30.83 28.34
C ALA A 363 -10.75 -29.85 27.15
N ILE A 364 -11.43 -28.68 27.21
CA ILE A 364 -11.47 -27.70 26.10
C ILE A 364 -10.28 -26.74 26.15
N ILE A 365 -9.77 -26.41 27.35
CA ILE A 365 -8.67 -25.47 27.57
C ILE A 365 -7.47 -25.74 26.65
N PRO A 366 -6.90 -26.98 26.57
CA PRO A 366 -5.73 -27.20 25.72
C PRO A 366 -6.01 -27.03 24.22
N PHE A 367 -7.25 -27.21 23.76
CA PHE A 367 -7.62 -26.97 22.36
C PHE A 367 -7.78 -25.48 22.05
N ALA A 368 -8.37 -24.71 22.98
CA ALA A 368 -8.43 -23.26 22.87
C ALA A 368 -7.03 -22.66 22.89
N SER A 369 -6.18 -23.07 23.84
CA SER A 369 -4.77 -22.65 23.90
C SER A 369 -4.00 -23.04 22.63
N ALA A 370 -4.24 -24.23 22.06
CA ALA A 370 -3.62 -24.62 20.79
C ALA A 370 -4.03 -23.72 19.62
N MET A 371 -5.32 -23.37 19.53
CA MET A 371 -5.82 -22.45 18.51
C MET A 371 -5.26 -21.04 18.69
N GLY A 372 -5.25 -20.49 19.91
CA GLY A 372 -4.65 -19.19 20.21
C GLY A 372 -3.16 -19.16 19.91
N THR A 373 -2.42 -20.23 20.27
CA THR A 373 -0.99 -20.37 19.94
C THR A 373 -0.75 -20.30 18.44
N GLY A 374 -1.58 -21.00 17.64
CA GLY A 374 -1.49 -20.97 16.19
C GLY A 374 -1.74 -19.58 15.61
N ALA A 375 -2.74 -18.87 16.13
CA ALA A 375 -3.07 -17.52 15.69
C ALA A 375 -1.97 -16.51 16.05
N LEU A 376 -1.54 -16.44 17.31
CA LEU A 376 -0.46 -15.54 17.75
C LEU A 376 0.86 -15.79 17.00
N PHE A 377 1.26 -17.05 16.87
CA PHE A 377 2.48 -17.38 16.16
C PHE A 377 2.36 -17.09 14.66
N GLY A 378 1.18 -17.33 14.08
CA GLY A 378 0.85 -16.89 12.73
C GLY A 378 0.99 -15.39 12.56
N CYS A 379 0.45 -14.58 13.46
CA CYS A 379 0.55 -13.11 13.42
C CYS A 379 2.01 -12.65 13.49
N ALA A 380 2.79 -13.22 14.42
CA ALA A 380 4.22 -12.91 14.54
C ALA A 380 4.98 -13.16 13.23
N VAL A 381 4.81 -14.34 12.63
CA VAL A 381 5.59 -14.78 11.47
C VAL A 381 5.09 -14.16 10.17
N PHE A 382 3.78 -14.14 9.95
CA PHE A 382 3.18 -13.73 8.68
C PHE A 382 3.03 -12.22 8.55
N LEU A 383 2.68 -11.52 9.64
CA LEU A 383 2.34 -10.11 9.59
C LEU A 383 3.46 -9.22 10.12
N MET A 384 4.08 -9.59 11.25
CA MET A 384 4.92 -8.64 11.99
C MET A 384 6.42 -8.74 11.66
N MET A 385 6.97 -9.95 11.58
CA MET A 385 8.40 -10.14 11.30
C MET A 385 8.78 -9.66 9.90
N ILE A 386 7.99 -10.02 8.90
CA ILE A 386 8.30 -9.67 7.50
C ILE A 386 8.10 -8.17 7.27
N GLU A 387 6.94 -7.63 7.66
CA GLU A 387 6.68 -6.18 7.54
C GLU A 387 7.71 -5.35 8.32
N GLY A 388 8.06 -5.78 9.53
CA GLY A 388 9.12 -5.17 10.33
C GLY A 388 10.46 -5.12 9.59
N SER A 389 10.81 -6.16 8.82
CA SER A 389 12.06 -6.19 8.05
C SER A 389 12.07 -5.22 6.87
N HIS A 390 10.94 -5.08 6.17
CA HIS A 390 10.80 -4.12 5.06
C HIS A 390 10.88 -2.67 5.54
N LEU A 391 10.16 -2.35 6.62
CA LEU A 391 10.16 -0.99 7.21
C LEU A 391 11.54 -0.60 7.78
N VAL A 392 12.29 -1.55 8.35
CA VAL A 392 13.69 -1.31 8.73
C VAL A 392 14.55 -1.05 7.49
N GLY A 393 14.35 -1.82 6.42
CA GLY A 393 15.04 -1.64 5.13
C GLY A 393 14.78 -0.29 4.48
N ALA A 394 13.56 0.25 4.61
CA ALA A 394 13.21 1.57 4.11
C ALA A 394 14.07 2.70 4.71
N ARG A 395 14.50 2.56 5.97
CA ARG A 395 15.41 3.53 6.62
C ARG A 395 16.89 3.16 6.49
N TRP A 396 17.22 1.88 6.53
CA TRP A 396 18.59 1.39 6.47
C TRP A 396 18.70 0.32 5.38
N PRO A 397 19.00 0.71 4.12
CA PRO A 397 18.93 -0.20 2.97
C PRO A 397 20.02 -1.27 2.95
N GLY A 398 21.09 -1.11 3.73
CA GLY A 398 22.17 -2.10 3.82
C GLY A 398 21.68 -3.42 4.42
N GLU A 399 21.85 -4.54 3.71
CA GLU A 399 21.40 -5.87 4.17
C GLU A 399 21.86 -6.18 5.60
N VAL A 400 23.14 -5.91 5.92
CA VAL A 400 23.68 -6.11 7.27
C VAL A 400 22.94 -5.26 8.29
N ASP A 401 22.67 -4.00 7.95
CA ASP A 401 22.00 -3.02 8.79
C ASP A 401 20.53 -3.38 9.09
N VAL A 402 19.84 -3.94 8.11
CA VAL A 402 18.49 -4.51 8.29
C VAL A 402 18.56 -5.69 9.23
N VAL A 403 19.38 -6.70 8.90
CA VAL A 403 19.42 -7.99 9.60
C VAL A 403 19.73 -7.81 11.08
N TRP A 404 20.73 -7.00 11.44
CA TRP A 404 21.08 -6.86 12.85
C TRP A 404 20.04 -6.06 13.64
N ARG A 405 19.44 -4.99 13.08
CA ARG A 405 18.41 -4.18 13.78
C ARG A 405 17.12 -4.97 13.96
N TRP A 406 16.61 -5.52 12.86
CA TRP A 406 15.43 -6.37 12.86
C TRP A 406 15.63 -7.58 13.79
N GLY A 407 16.73 -8.31 13.63
CA GLY A 407 17.02 -9.51 14.42
C GLY A 407 17.19 -9.22 15.91
N THR A 408 17.90 -8.15 16.28
CA THR A 408 18.05 -7.77 17.70
C THR A 408 16.74 -7.27 18.30
N ALA A 409 15.88 -6.60 17.52
CA ALA A 409 14.55 -6.20 17.99
C ALA A 409 13.68 -7.42 18.30
N VAL A 410 13.59 -8.41 17.39
CA VAL A 410 12.88 -9.69 17.62
C VAL A 410 13.41 -10.38 18.88
N LEU A 411 14.73 -10.49 19.02
CA LEU A 411 15.35 -11.10 20.21
C LEU A 411 15.06 -10.31 21.48
N GLY A 412 15.03 -8.98 21.40
CA GLY A 412 14.71 -8.10 22.52
C GLY A 412 13.28 -8.30 23.02
N GLY A 413 12.31 -8.41 22.10
CA GLY A 413 10.92 -8.72 22.43
C GLY A 413 10.76 -10.10 23.06
N TYR A 414 11.42 -11.12 22.51
CA TYR A 414 11.43 -12.46 23.09
C TYR A 414 12.07 -12.47 24.49
N LEU A 415 13.17 -11.73 24.67
CA LEU A 415 13.89 -11.63 25.93
C LEU A 415 13.06 -10.93 27.02
N LEU A 416 12.19 -9.98 26.67
CA LEU A 416 11.29 -9.33 27.63
C LEU A 416 10.44 -10.36 28.38
N GLY A 417 9.87 -11.33 27.67
CA GLY A 417 9.11 -12.42 28.28
C GLY A 417 9.98 -13.27 29.22
N LEU A 418 11.18 -13.67 28.77
CA LEU A 418 12.10 -14.46 29.58
C LEU A 418 12.56 -13.72 30.84
N LEU A 419 12.87 -12.43 30.74
CA LEU A 419 13.26 -11.59 31.88
C LEU A 419 12.13 -11.49 32.91
N THR A 420 10.89 -11.55 32.46
CA THR A 420 9.72 -11.53 33.33
C THR A 420 9.61 -12.81 34.15
N GLU A 421 9.76 -13.98 33.52
CA GLU A 421 9.81 -15.26 34.26
C GLU A 421 10.97 -15.31 35.26
N LEU A 422 12.11 -14.67 34.94
CA LEU A 422 13.24 -14.58 35.86
C LEU A 422 12.97 -13.62 37.04
N ALA A 423 12.25 -12.53 36.80
CA ALA A 423 11.89 -11.54 37.83
C ALA A 423 10.79 -12.07 38.76
N PHE A 424 9.88 -12.88 38.22
CA PHE A 424 8.73 -13.46 38.92
C PHE A 424 8.75 -14.99 38.77
N PRO A 425 9.74 -15.67 39.36
CA PRO A 425 9.86 -17.11 39.23
C PRO A 425 8.63 -17.80 39.81
N ARG A 426 8.04 -18.72 39.05
CA ARG A 426 6.95 -19.59 39.52
C ARG A 426 7.41 -20.37 40.75
N GLU A 427 7.08 -19.90 41.97
CA GLU A 427 7.10 -20.78 43.13
C GLU A 427 5.96 -21.79 42.91
N VAL A 428 6.29 -22.97 42.37
CA VAL A 428 5.34 -24.08 42.26
C VAL A 428 5.06 -24.64 43.66
N LYS A 429 4.38 -23.86 44.51
CA LYS A 429 3.72 -24.35 45.72
C LYS A 429 2.25 -24.52 45.37
N GLY A 430 1.88 -25.70 44.90
CA GLY A 430 0.46 -26.05 44.75
C GLY A 430 0.13 -26.81 43.49
N LEU A 431 0.73 -26.47 42.34
CA LEU A 431 0.38 -27.11 41.06
C LEU A 431 0.72 -28.60 41.07
N GLY A 432 1.91 -28.97 41.55
CA GLY A 432 2.32 -30.38 41.68
C GLY A 432 1.59 -31.17 42.77
N SER A 433 0.99 -30.51 43.78
CA SER A 433 0.21 -31.18 44.84
C SER A 433 -1.27 -31.29 44.49
N ALA A 434 -1.84 -30.29 43.82
CA ALA A 434 -3.21 -30.30 43.32
C ALA A 434 -3.36 -31.21 42.09
N LEU A 435 -2.38 -31.23 41.18
CA LEU A 435 -2.32 -32.24 40.12
C LEU A 435 -2.09 -33.66 40.68
N LYS A 436 -1.29 -33.83 41.73
CA LYS A 436 -1.15 -35.13 42.43
C LYS A 436 -2.42 -35.61 43.13
N ALA A 437 -3.25 -34.69 43.60
CA ALA A 437 -4.57 -35.03 44.14
C ALA A 437 -5.57 -35.36 43.00
N ALA A 438 -5.46 -34.69 41.86
CA ALA A 438 -6.24 -34.99 40.65
C ALA A 438 -5.72 -36.21 39.85
N GLU A 439 -4.48 -36.67 40.10
CA GLU A 439 -3.79 -37.81 39.48
C GLU A 439 -4.44 -39.17 39.76
N ALA A 440 -5.48 -39.24 40.61
CA ALA A 440 -6.15 -40.50 40.93
C ALA A 440 -7.21 -40.94 39.90
N THR A 441 -7.46 -40.18 38.82
CA THR A 441 -8.54 -40.51 37.88
C THR A 441 -8.14 -40.39 36.40
N PRO A 442 -8.14 -41.50 35.63
CA PRO A 442 -7.89 -41.46 34.18
C PRO A 442 -8.97 -40.68 33.43
N ALA A 443 -8.56 -39.87 32.46
CA ALA A 443 -9.42 -38.99 31.65
C ALA A 443 -10.44 -39.69 30.72
N ASP A 444 -10.52 -41.02 30.76
CA ASP A 444 -11.41 -41.85 29.92
C ASP A 444 -12.53 -42.58 30.71
N ALA A 445 -12.68 -42.31 32.01
CA ALA A 445 -13.82 -42.83 32.77
C ALA A 445 -15.10 -42.06 32.41
N LYS A 446 -16.05 -42.73 31.75
CA LYS A 446 -17.36 -42.18 31.36
C LYS A 446 -18.30 -41.86 32.53
N ASP A 447 -17.92 -42.16 33.77
CA ASP A 447 -18.60 -41.76 34.99
C ASP A 447 -17.54 -41.40 36.02
N VAL A 448 -17.13 -40.13 36.07
CA VAL A 448 -16.35 -39.61 37.21
C VAL A 448 -17.24 -38.60 37.91
N GLY A 449 -17.86 -39.05 38.99
CA GLY A 449 -18.33 -38.14 40.02
C GLY A 449 -17.13 -37.31 40.45
N VAL A 450 -17.22 -36.00 40.26
CA VAL A 450 -16.28 -35.05 40.82
C VAL A 450 -16.25 -35.31 42.32
N ASP A 451 -15.07 -35.57 42.89
CA ASP A 451 -14.93 -35.60 44.35
C ASP A 451 -15.14 -34.18 44.86
N GLU A 452 -16.37 -33.87 45.25
CA GLU A 452 -16.77 -32.54 45.74
C GLU A 452 -15.93 -32.10 46.94
N ALA A 453 -15.34 -33.05 47.69
CA ALA A 453 -14.45 -32.72 48.80
C ALA A 453 -13.06 -32.27 48.32
N ALA A 454 -12.50 -32.88 47.28
CA ALA A 454 -11.23 -32.46 46.69
C ALA A 454 -11.34 -31.11 45.94
N VAL A 455 -12.52 -30.82 45.36
CA VAL A 455 -12.82 -29.50 44.78
C VAL A 455 -13.00 -28.44 45.86
N ALA A 456 -13.67 -28.77 46.98
CA ALA A 456 -13.78 -27.87 48.13
C ALA A 456 -12.42 -27.59 48.81
N GLU A 457 -11.52 -28.58 48.86
CA GLU A 457 -10.16 -28.43 49.39
C GLU A 457 -9.25 -27.61 48.45
N ALA A 458 -9.46 -27.70 47.13
CA ALA A 458 -8.82 -26.83 46.14
C ALA A 458 -9.40 -25.39 46.13
N GLU A 459 -10.69 -25.21 46.44
CA GLU A 459 -11.31 -23.90 46.67
C GLU A 459 -10.80 -23.22 47.96
N GLU A 460 -10.28 -23.99 48.93
CA GLU A 460 -9.61 -23.47 50.14
C GLU A 460 -8.13 -23.10 49.92
N ALA A 461 -7.51 -23.54 48.82
CA ALA A 461 -6.13 -23.20 48.51
C ALA A 461 -6.01 -21.71 48.13
N ALA A 462 -5.06 -21.00 48.74
CA ALA A 462 -4.81 -19.60 48.40
C ALA A 462 -4.46 -19.46 46.90
N PRO A 463 -4.91 -18.38 46.22
CA PRO A 463 -4.61 -18.17 44.81
C PRO A 463 -3.11 -18.18 44.52
N ASP A 464 -2.72 -18.79 43.41
CA ASP A 464 -1.34 -18.75 42.92
C ASP A 464 -1.10 -17.43 42.21
N TYR A 465 -0.78 -16.40 42.99
CA TYR A 465 -0.56 -15.05 42.47
C TYR A 465 0.63 -14.96 41.52
N ALA A 466 1.64 -15.82 41.64
CA ALA A 466 2.78 -15.83 40.71
C ALA A 466 2.35 -16.37 39.34
N PHE A 467 1.58 -17.46 39.33
CA PHE A 467 0.98 -17.98 38.10
C PHE A 467 0.04 -16.97 37.44
N CYS A 468 -0.86 -16.36 38.20
CA CYS A 468 -1.79 -15.36 37.68
C CYS A 468 -1.08 -14.10 37.16
N PHE A 469 0.03 -13.70 37.79
CA PHE A 469 0.81 -12.55 37.36
C PHE A 469 1.51 -12.80 36.02
N ASN A 470 2.02 -14.02 35.76
CA ASN A 470 2.63 -14.33 34.47
C ASN A 470 1.59 -14.28 33.34
N ILE A 471 0.38 -14.83 33.56
CA ILE A 471 -0.72 -14.71 32.60
C ILE A 471 -1.02 -13.23 32.35
N PHE A 472 -1.27 -12.44 33.40
CA PHE A 472 -1.54 -11.01 33.27
C PHE A 472 -0.46 -10.26 32.50
N PHE A 473 0.82 -10.58 32.72
CA PHE A 473 1.92 -9.86 32.12
C PHE A 473 2.12 -10.21 30.65
N GLY A 474 2.07 -11.51 30.29
CA GLY A 474 2.08 -11.94 28.89
C GLY A 474 0.86 -11.38 28.14
N ASP A 475 -0.28 -11.36 28.82
CA ASP A 475 -1.51 -10.76 28.35
C ASP A 475 -1.34 -9.24 28.06
N PHE A 476 -0.86 -8.49 29.05
CA PHE A 476 -0.61 -7.05 28.94
C PHE A 476 0.31 -6.68 27.76
N TRP A 477 1.41 -7.41 27.54
CA TRP A 477 2.36 -7.02 26.50
C TRP A 477 1.90 -7.39 25.10
N HIS A 478 1.18 -8.50 24.90
CA HIS A 478 0.64 -8.77 23.57
C HIS A 478 -0.48 -7.78 23.25
N ASN A 479 -1.37 -7.48 24.20
CA ASN A 479 -2.45 -6.53 24.00
C ASN A 479 -1.90 -5.13 23.72
N PHE A 480 -0.87 -4.67 24.45
CA PHE A 480 -0.16 -3.43 24.14
C PHE A 480 0.35 -3.38 22.70
N VAL A 481 0.91 -4.47 22.22
CA VAL A 481 1.43 -4.61 20.87
C VAL A 481 0.31 -4.67 19.81
N ASP A 482 -0.80 -5.34 20.08
CA ASP A 482 -2.01 -5.29 19.23
C ASP A 482 -2.49 -3.84 19.06
N GLY A 483 -2.43 -3.07 20.15
CA GLY A 483 -2.73 -1.64 20.14
C GLY A 483 -1.84 -0.85 19.18
N ILE A 484 -0.53 -1.09 19.23
CA ILE A 484 0.44 -0.49 18.30
C ILE A 484 0.09 -0.84 16.86
N PHE A 485 -0.24 -2.10 16.58
CA PHE A 485 -0.49 -2.57 15.21
C PHE A 485 -1.82 -2.06 14.64
N ILE A 486 -2.87 -1.97 15.47
CA ILE A 486 -4.14 -1.33 15.11
C ILE A 486 -3.94 0.17 14.86
N ALA A 487 -3.18 0.86 15.70
CA ALA A 487 -2.89 2.28 15.50
C ALA A 487 -2.08 2.53 14.23
N HIS A 488 -1.05 1.73 13.99
CA HIS A 488 -0.28 1.77 12.76
C HIS A 488 -1.18 1.61 11.54
N SER A 489 -2.08 0.62 11.55
CA SER A 489 -2.92 0.34 10.40
C SER A 489 -3.95 1.43 10.11
N PHE A 490 -4.54 2.06 11.12
CA PHE A 490 -5.44 3.20 10.90
C PHE A 490 -4.73 4.52 10.58
N LEU A 491 -3.46 4.66 10.97
CA LEU A 491 -2.66 5.85 10.69
C LEU A 491 -2.05 5.81 9.30
N ARG A 492 -1.65 4.63 8.80
CA ARG A 492 -0.79 4.51 7.60
C ARG A 492 -1.39 3.71 6.45
N CYS A 493 -2.53 3.06 6.65
CA CYS A 493 -3.12 2.15 5.67
C CYS A 493 -4.52 2.64 5.25
N GLU A 494 -5.04 2.12 4.14
CA GLU A 494 -6.41 2.34 3.69
C GLU A 494 -7.41 2.19 4.85
N SER A 495 -8.46 3.01 4.88
CA SER A 495 -9.50 2.92 5.92
C SER A 495 -10.12 1.52 6.08
N GLY A 496 -10.08 0.69 5.03
CA GLY A 496 -10.49 -0.72 5.09
C GLY A 496 -9.50 -1.63 5.80
N GLN A 497 -8.20 -1.41 5.63
CA GLN A 497 -7.14 -2.28 6.14
C GLN A 497 -7.02 -2.22 7.67
N GLY A 498 -7.22 -1.04 8.28
CA GLY A 498 -7.28 -0.92 9.76
C GLY A 498 -8.38 -1.80 10.37
N TRP A 499 -9.52 -1.95 9.70
CA TRP A 499 -10.60 -2.83 10.14
C TRP A 499 -10.31 -4.31 9.88
N VAL A 500 -9.56 -4.65 8.83
CA VAL A 500 -9.08 -6.01 8.57
C VAL A 500 -8.11 -6.45 9.67
N VAL A 501 -7.14 -5.61 10.02
CA VAL A 501 -6.22 -5.84 11.15
C VAL A 501 -7.00 -6.00 12.45
N THR A 502 -7.95 -5.10 12.72
CA THR A 502 -8.84 -5.19 13.89
C THR A 502 -9.61 -6.50 13.93
N ALA A 503 -10.14 -6.97 12.80
CA ALA A 503 -10.86 -8.24 12.72
C ALA A 503 -9.94 -9.45 13.00
N GLY A 504 -8.70 -9.39 12.50
CA GLY A 504 -7.66 -10.36 12.84
C GLY A 504 -7.35 -10.39 14.34
N THR A 505 -7.20 -9.22 14.95
CA THR A 505 -6.99 -9.09 16.39
C THR A 505 -8.17 -9.67 17.18
N ILE A 506 -9.41 -9.31 16.84
CA ILE A 506 -10.62 -9.88 17.48
C ILE A 506 -10.63 -11.41 17.38
N TYR A 507 -10.20 -11.97 16.23
CA TYR A 507 -10.20 -13.41 16.02
C TYR A 507 -9.28 -14.13 17.01
N HIS A 508 -8.05 -13.64 17.22
CA HIS A 508 -7.13 -14.28 18.17
C HIS A 508 -7.47 -13.95 19.63
N GLU A 509 -7.94 -12.73 19.91
CA GLU A 509 -8.33 -12.30 21.25
C GLU A 509 -9.51 -13.11 21.81
N LEU A 510 -10.54 -13.38 21.00
CA LEU A 510 -11.67 -14.19 21.45
C LEU A 510 -11.27 -15.58 21.95
N VAL A 511 -10.21 -16.16 21.37
CA VAL A 511 -9.71 -17.49 21.74
C VAL A 511 -8.79 -17.40 22.96
N GLN A 512 -7.93 -16.38 23.00
CA GLN A 512 -6.94 -16.19 24.04
C GLN A 512 -7.57 -15.78 25.37
N GLU A 513 -8.39 -14.73 25.37
CA GLU A 513 -9.13 -14.25 26.54
C GLU A 513 -10.05 -15.32 27.13
N PHE A 514 -10.61 -16.18 26.27
CA PHE A 514 -11.35 -17.36 26.71
C PHE A 514 -10.46 -18.33 27.47
N GLY A 515 -9.26 -18.63 26.98
CA GLY A 515 -8.29 -19.51 27.63
C GLY A 515 -7.81 -18.96 28.97
N ASP A 516 -7.41 -17.69 29.00
CA ASP A 516 -6.86 -17.03 30.18
C ASP A 516 -7.87 -16.95 31.32
N PHE A 517 -9.14 -16.69 31.01
CA PHE A 517 -10.21 -16.75 32.01
C PHE A 517 -10.27 -18.10 32.74
N PHE A 518 -10.17 -19.21 32.02
CA PHE A 518 -10.21 -20.55 32.64
C PHE A 518 -8.92 -20.92 33.35
N LEU A 519 -7.77 -20.41 32.90
CA LEU A 519 -6.49 -20.57 33.59
C LEU A 519 -6.48 -19.81 34.92
N LEU A 520 -6.99 -18.59 34.95
CA LEU A 520 -7.07 -17.76 36.15
C LEU A 520 -8.07 -18.32 37.18
N VAL A 521 -9.24 -18.78 36.74
CA VAL A 521 -10.25 -19.35 37.65
C VAL A 521 -9.89 -20.77 38.11
N GLY A 522 -9.33 -21.58 37.22
CA GLY A 522 -8.98 -22.97 37.51
C GLY A 522 -7.64 -23.08 38.23
N PRO A 523 -6.53 -23.29 37.50
CA PRO A 523 -5.19 -23.34 38.08
C PRO A 523 -4.79 -22.15 38.95
N GLY A 524 -5.17 -20.92 38.58
CA GLY A 524 -4.84 -19.69 39.31
C GLY A 524 -5.60 -19.49 40.62
N GLY A 525 -6.74 -20.17 40.79
CA GLY A 525 -7.56 -20.08 42.00
C GLY A 525 -8.26 -18.73 42.21
N LEU A 526 -8.35 -17.88 41.18
CA LEU A 526 -9.08 -16.61 41.27
C LEU A 526 -10.60 -16.83 41.21
N THR A 527 -11.34 -16.01 41.94
CA THR A 527 -12.79 -15.94 41.75
C THR A 527 -13.13 -15.39 40.36
N VAL A 528 -14.34 -15.68 39.86
CA VAL A 528 -14.79 -15.16 38.55
C VAL A 528 -14.65 -13.65 38.43
N PRO A 529 -15.09 -12.81 39.40
CA PRO A 529 -14.91 -11.37 39.30
C PRO A 529 -13.44 -10.95 39.29
N GLN A 530 -12.56 -11.68 39.98
CA GLN A 530 -11.12 -11.41 39.96
C GLN A 530 -10.50 -11.76 38.62
N ALA A 531 -10.83 -12.91 38.04
CA ALA A 531 -10.33 -13.30 36.71
C ALA A 531 -10.79 -12.32 35.63
N CYS A 532 -12.07 -11.92 35.62
CA CYS A 532 -12.56 -10.88 34.71
C CYS A 532 -11.85 -9.54 34.92
N ALA A 533 -11.54 -9.17 36.17
CA ALA A 533 -10.83 -7.93 36.46
C ALA A 533 -9.38 -7.98 35.98
N VAL A 534 -8.71 -9.13 36.11
CA VAL A 534 -7.33 -9.32 35.61
C VAL A 534 -7.31 -9.17 34.10
N ASN A 535 -8.10 -9.96 33.35
CA ASN A 535 -8.21 -9.86 31.88
C ASN A 535 -8.59 -8.45 31.40
N PHE A 536 -9.56 -7.82 32.08
CA PHE A 536 -9.94 -6.46 31.70
C PHE A 536 -8.79 -5.46 31.90
N VAL A 537 -8.04 -5.57 33.00
CA VAL A 537 -6.93 -4.64 33.29
C VAL A 537 -5.73 -4.88 32.37
N SER A 538 -5.42 -6.13 32.02
CA SER A 538 -4.40 -6.43 30.99
C SER A 538 -4.88 -5.98 29.62
N GLY A 539 -6.13 -6.25 29.25
CA GLY A 539 -6.73 -5.84 27.97
C GLY A 539 -6.76 -4.33 27.77
N VAL A 540 -6.84 -3.50 28.83
CA VAL A 540 -6.73 -2.02 28.70
C VAL A 540 -5.41 -1.60 28.03
N SER A 541 -4.37 -2.42 28.10
CA SER A 541 -3.10 -2.16 27.43
C SER A 541 -3.22 -2.01 25.91
N VAL A 542 -4.21 -2.62 25.25
CA VAL A 542 -4.46 -2.45 23.81
C VAL A 542 -4.78 -1.00 23.45
N MET A 543 -5.55 -0.32 24.29
CA MET A 543 -5.82 1.10 24.11
C MET A 543 -4.56 1.93 24.41
N ILE A 544 -3.80 1.56 25.45
CA ILE A 544 -2.55 2.25 25.82
C ILE A 544 -1.53 2.17 24.69
N GLY A 545 -1.36 1.00 24.08
CA GLY A 545 -0.46 0.79 22.94
C GLY A 545 -0.84 1.64 21.75
N ALA A 546 -2.13 1.67 21.40
CA ALA A 546 -2.62 2.52 20.32
C ALA A 546 -2.39 4.02 20.60
N MET A 547 -2.74 4.49 21.80
CA MET A 547 -2.48 5.89 22.19
C MET A 547 -0.99 6.22 22.16
N TRP A 548 -0.15 5.34 22.68
CA TRP A 548 1.30 5.55 22.73
C TRP A 548 1.90 5.64 21.33
N TYR A 549 1.46 4.78 20.41
CA TYR A 549 1.90 4.80 19.02
C TYR A 549 1.48 6.09 18.31
N LEU A 550 0.21 6.47 18.43
CA LEU A 550 -0.33 7.69 17.83
C LEU A 550 0.29 8.97 18.42
N TRP A 551 0.83 8.95 19.64
CA TRP A 551 1.56 10.09 20.21
C TRP A 551 2.99 10.24 19.71
N LEU A 552 3.60 9.12 19.29
CA LEU A 552 5.00 9.11 18.89
C LEU A 552 5.22 9.35 17.41
N GLU A 553 4.20 9.07 16.59
CA GLU A 553 4.26 9.15 15.12
C GLU A 553 5.59 8.62 14.56
N PRO A 554 5.97 7.37 14.89
CA PRO A 554 7.30 6.88 14.59
C PRO A 554 7.54 6.83 13.08
N GLY A 555 8.69 7.35 12.62
CA GLY A 555 9.14 7.16 11.24
C GLY A 555 9.38 5.69 10.88
N MET A 556 9.36 5.34 9.59
CA MET A 556 9.30 3.96 9.08
C MET A 556 10.31 2.99 9.73
N GLY A 557 11.58 3.38 9.85
CA GLY A 557 12.58 2.51 10.49
C GLY A 557 12.30 2.21 11.96
N THR A 558 11.74 3.17 12.69
CA THR A 558 11.31 2.99 14.08
C THR A 558 10.07 2.10 14.14
N GLN A 559 9.13 2.25 13.20
CA GLN A 559 7.98 1.35 13.07
C GLN A 559 8.45 -0.08 12.88
N GLY A 560 9.36 -0.32 11.94
CA GLY A 560 9.90 -1.65 11.67
C GLY A 560 10.57 -2.30 12.89
N ILE A 561 11.32 -1.52 13.68
CA ILE A 561 11.90 -1.98 14.96
C ILE A 561 10.79 -2.33 15.96
N LEU A 562 9.74 -1.51 16.08
CA LEU A 562 8.62 -1.77 16.98
C LEU A 562 7.84 -3.02 16.56
N LEU A 563 7.55 -3.21 15.27
CA LEU A 563 6.90 -4.42 14.75
C LEU A 563 7.77 -5.67 14.98
N ALA A 564 9.08 -5.59 14.75
CA ALA A 564 10.01 -6.68 14.99
C ALA A 564 10.08 -7.06 16.48
N PHE A 565 10.20 -6.07 17.37
CA PHE A 565 10.14 -6.27 18.82
C PHE A 565 8.83 -6.94 19.25
N SER A 566 7.73 -6.42 18.73
CA SER A 566 6.37 -6.91 18.93
C SER A 566 6.21 -8.37 18.49
N ALA A 567 6.77 -8.76 17.35
CA ALA A 567 6.78 -10.15 16.88
C ALA A 567 7.57 -11.07 17.81
N GLY A 568 8.66 -10.55 18.41
CA GLY A 568 9.43 -11.24 19.44
C GLY A 568 8.60 -11.56 20.69
N VAL A 569 7.80 -10.59 21.15
CA VAL A 569 6.86 -10.78 22.26
C VAL A 569 5.82 -11.86 21.91
N TYR A 570 5.21 -11.80 20.72
CA TYR A 570 4.20 -12.80 20.30
C TYR A 570 4.81 -14.20 20.19
N THR A 571 6.03 -14.29 19.68
CA THR A 571 6.76 -15.55 19.61
C THR A 571 7.00 -16.13 20.99
N TYR A 572 7.35 -15.29 21.97
CA TYR A 572 7.50 -15.74 23.36
C TYR A 572 6.20 -16.27 23.94
N VAL A 573 5.12 -15.48 23.87
CA VAL A 573 3.79 -15.86 24.40
C VAL A 573 3.30 -17.15 23.76
N ALA A 574 3.38 -17.25 22.42
CA ALA A 574 2.93 -18.44 21.71
C ALA A 574 3.80 -19.67 22.02
N CYS A 575 5.12 -19.58 21.88
CA CYS A 575 5.99 -20.75 21.95
C CYS A 575 6.38 -21.17 23.37
N THR A 576 6.32 -20.27 24.34
CA THR A 576 6.81 -20.52 25.71
C THR A 576 5.67 -20.63 26.70
N GLU A 577 4.71 -19.71 26.66
CA GLU A 577 3.58 -19.70 27.61
C GLU A 577 2.45 -20.61 27.13
N ALA A 578 1.84 -20.28 25.99
CA ALA A 578 0.67 -21.00 25.48
C ALA A 578 1.00 -22.44 25.06
N ALA A 579 2.12 -22.65 24.35
CA ALA A 579 2.57 -23.99 23.99
C ALA A 579 3.02 -24.83 25.20
N GLY A 580 3.52 -24.20 26.26
CA GLY A 580 3.92 -24.88 27.50
C GLY A 580 2.76 -25.64 28.13
N GLU A 581 1.57 -25.03 28.16
CA GLU A 581 0.34 -25.65 28.65
C GLU A 581 -0.06 -26.88 27.82
N ILE A 582 -0.01 -26.77 26.49
CA ILE A 582 -0.31 -27.88 25.57
C ILE A 582 0.62 -29.07 25.82
N LEU A 583 1.92 -28.80 25.97
CA LEU A 583 2.94 -29.82 26.19
C LEU A 583 2.79 -30.50 27.55
N HIS A 584 2.30 -29.79 28.56
CA HIS A 584 2.02 -30.39 29.86
C HIS A 584 0.83 -31.37 29.78
N GLU A 585 -0.20 -31.05 28.99
CA GLU A 585 -1.42 -31.86 28.81
C GLU A 585 -1.26 -33.00 27.78
N VAL A 586 -0.33 -32.92 26.84
CA VAL A 586 -0.24 -33.87 25.71
C VAL A 586 -0.05 -35.33 26.16
N GLY A 587 0.72 -35.55 27.24
CA GLY A 587 1.03 -36.88 27.76
C GLY A 587 -0.22 -37.65 28.21
N ARG A 588 -1.25 -36.94 28.67
CA ARG A 588 -2.50 -37.47 29.22
C ARG A 588 -3.64 -37.59 28.20
N LEU A 589 -3.42 -37.12 26.97
CA LEU A 589 -4.41 -37.17 25.89
C LEU A 589 -4.24 -38.42 25.00
N SER A 590 -5.37 -38.95 24.49
CA SER A 590 -5.37 -40.03 23.51
C SER A 590 -4.78 -39.55 22.15
N PRO A 591 -4.27 -40.45 21.29
CA PRO A 591 -3.73 -40.06 19.99
C PRO A 591 -4.68 -39.22 19.13
N ALA A 592 -5.99 -39.49 19.19
CA ALA A 592 -7.00 -38.72 18.48
C ALA A 592 -7.13 -37.29 19.02
N LYS A 593 -7.13 -37.12 20.35
CA LYS A 593 -7.17 -35.79 20.99
C LYS A 593 -5.89 -35.00 20.70
N ARG A 594 -4.72 -35.66 20.67
CA ARG A 594 -3.45 -35.03 20.27
C ARG A 594 -3.50 -34.51 18.83
N MET A 595 -4.10 -35.27 17.91
CA MET A 595 -4.31 -34.80 16.55
C MET A 595 -5.29 -33.62 16.49
N GLY A 596 -6.29 -33.59 17.37
CA GLY A 596 -7.17 -32.45 17.52
C GLY A 596 -6.46 -31.18 17.97
N LEU A 597 -5.44 -31.27 18.84
CA LEU A 597 -4.60 -30.11 19.21
C LEU A 597 -3.85 -29.54 18.00
N VAL A 598 -3.27 -30.41 17.18
CA VAL A 598 -2.59 -30.00 15.94
C VAL A 598 -3.58 -29.34 14.98
N ALA A 599 -4.79 -29.88 14.85
CA ALA A 599 -5.83 -29.29 14.02
C ALA A 599 -6.25 -27.89 14.54
N CYS A 600 -6.40 -27.71 15.86
CA CYS A 600 -6.70 -26.41 16.46
C CYS A 600 -5.59 -25.39 16.21
N PHE A 601 -4.32 -25.77 16.40
CA PHE A 601 -3.18 -24.93 16.04
C PHE A 601 -3.20 -24.53 14.57
N ALA A 602 -3.40 -25.49 13.67
CA ALA A 602 -3.48 -25.22 12.24
C ALA A 602 -4.65 -24.30 11.90
N LEU A 603 -5.81 -24.46 12.54
CA LEU A 603 -6.97 -23.58 12.36
C LEU A 603 -6.67 -22.14 12.78
N GLY A 604 -5.97 -21.95 13.91
CA GLY A 604 -5.55 -20.61 14.34
C GLY A 604 -4.57 -19.96 13.35
N ALA A 605 -3.54 -20.70 12.94
CA ALA A 605 -2.52 -20.20 12.01
C ALA A 605 -3.10 -19.94 10.61
N ILE A 606 -3.97 -20.82 10.11
CA ILE A 606 -4.67 -20.64 8.83
C ILE A 606 -5.63 -19.45 8.93
N GLY A 607 -6.35 -19.29 10.05
CA GLY A 607 -7.24 -18.14 10.25
C GLY A 607 -6.53 -16.81 10.03
N ILE A 608 -5.34 -16.65 10.61
CA ILE A 608 -4.49 -15.47 10.37
C ILE A 608 -3.91 -15.45 8.96
N GLY A 609 -3.42 -16.59 8.44
CA GLY A 609 -2.89 -16.67 7.08
C GLY A 609 -3.93 -16.34 5.98
N LEU A 610 -5.22 -16.58 6.23
CA LEU A 610 -6.29 -16.21 5.29
C LEU A 610 -6.52 -14.70 5.22
N ILE A 611 -6.14 -13.95 6.25
CA ILE A 611 -6.16 -12.47 6.23
C ILE A 611 -5.20 -11.96 5.14
N LEU A 612 -4.14 -12.71 4.84
CA LEU A 612 -3.18 -12.35 3.79
C LEU A 612 -3.69 -12.52 2.36
N LEU A 613 -4.80 -13.23 2.12
CA LEU A 613 -5.26 -13.51 0.74
C LEU A 613 -5.70 -12.25 -0.02
N ASP A 614 -6.18 -11.24 0.71
CA ASP A 614 -6.54 -9.91 0.20
C ASP A 614 -5.68 -8.82 0.87
N HIS A 615 -4.54 -9.18 1.47
CA HIS A 615 -3.64 -8.21 2.07
C HIS A 615 -2.75 -7.61 0.98
N GLU A 616 -3.24 -6.53 0.39
CA GLU A 616 -2.34 -5.53 -0.16
C GLU A 616 -1.50 -5.01 1.02
N HIS A 617 -0.19 -4.84 0.83
CA HIS A 617 0.61 -4.02 1.76
C HIS A 617 -0.11 -2.68 1.93
N CYS A 618 0.08 -2.00 3.05
CA CYS A 618 -0.59 -0.72 3.32
C CYS A 618 -0.40 0.28 2.17
N GLY A 619 -1.30 0.22 1.18
CA GLY A 619 -1.58 1.26 0.23
C GLY A 619 -2.58 2.18 0.90
N VAL A 620 -2.60 3.44 0.49
CA VAL A 620 -3.50 4.44 1.04
C VAL A 620 -4.69 4.60 0.11
N LYS A 621 -5.87 4.80 0.70
CA LYS A 621 -7.05 5.22 -0.05
C LYS A 621 -6.83 6.64 -0.52
N VAL A 622 -6.93 6.84 -1.82
CA VAL A 622 -7.46 8.10 -2.34
C VAL A 622 -8.87 8.26 -1.76
N ALA A 623 -9.14 9.37 -1.08
CA ALA A 623 -10.37 9.53 -0.28
C ALA A 623 -11.65 9.39 -1.11
N ASP A 624 -12.51 8.43 -0.74
CA ASP A 624 -13.90 8.40 -1.20
C ASP A 624 -14.72 9.51 -0.50
N GLY A 625 -14.77 10.69 -1.13
CA GLY A 625 -15.93 11.58 -1.11
C GLY A 625 -15.93 12.74 -0.11
N GLU A 626 -15.32 13.86 -0.49
CA GLU A 626 -16.14 15.00 -0.90
C GLU A 626 -16.08 15.04 -2.42
N ALA A 627 -17.22 15.29 -3.07
CA ALA A 627 -17.25 15.51 -4.51
C ALA A 627 -16.22 16.60 -4.82
N ASP A 628 -15.12 16.21 -5.44
CA ASP A 628 -14.29 17.14 -6.18
C ASP A 628 -15.25 17.96 -7.04
N PRO A 629 -15.34 19.28 -6.85
CA PRO A 629 -16.11 20.14 -7.74
C PRO A 629 -15.65 20.03 -9.21
N HIS A 630 -14.57 19.30 -9.49
CA HIS A 630 -13.96 19.07 -10.78
C HIS A 630 -13.97 17.59 -11.24
N ALA A 631 -14.54 16.65 -10.46
CA ALA A 631 -14.82 15.29 -10.92
C ALA A 631 -16.00 15.30 -11.90
N GLY A 632 -15.72 15.73 -13.13
CA GLY A 632 -16.67 15.78 -14.24
C GLY A 632 -16.63 17.03 -15.11
N HIS A 633 -15.62 17.90 -15.03
CA HIS A 633 -15.53 19.04 -15.95
C HIS A 633 -14.10 19.38 -16.39
N ASN A 634 -13.84 19.11 -17.67
CA ASN A 634 -13.00 19.85 -18.62
C ASN A 634 -12.40 21.15 -18.08
N HIS A 635 -11.07 21.24 -18.00
CA HIS A 635 -10.31 22.44 -18.38
C HIS A 635 -8.90 22.07 -18.83
#